data_AF-A0A8H4N6I6-F1
#
_entry.id   AF-A0A8H4N6I6-F1
#
_cell.length_a   1.000
_cell.length_b   1.000
_cell.length_c   1.000
_cell.angle_alpha   90.00
_cell.angle_beta   90.00
_cell.angle_gamma   90.00
#
_symmetry.space_group_name_H-M   'P 1'
#
loop_
_entity.id
_entity.type
_entity.pdbx_description
1 polymer ?
#
loop_
_entity_poly.entity_id
_entity_poly.type
_entity_poly.pdbx_seq_one_letter_code
_entity_poly.pdbx_strand_id
1 'polypeptide(L)'
;MKPFLLLLLAAVVGTAWGWFGSDIPPDESVVVNFLPNVTDAELWSRISFCFKNKRDIDPPNDLLMPRDFRPEAECTVTGEDNVKRQVKGSLHVELQAVKGTSKIQGRITNNGTIDLQVFNYGNLLDPRAVQKVQMFTEKGNEPLQFTGISFTMVPDFDYDGKYWTSIKIGKTYNVEFNAAGLYDLSAGGSFRAMVSQQYVIRPSGDFGSLQRVYVQSNLITTPKIDPAKAVEAARLARLDPESGLSAGQTKCQKLGATVEDHSCSADMEQRIKTTLIKIADECRDGLLDLSNFDKLRSSRFNRYFHSSLKPDACRVVRNLAHIMQQLQVRRQSELEIRCDDPYCQCGEGTLAYNSIPMTGSGFHRVVNLCPQGQSRVHDSDMTLLLMGQISLSEVTMRPALQAYSVPMDWLSAVTLKRHEALDNAWTYAFFVQSCHLNQTYFW
;
A
#
# COMPACT_ATOMS: atom_id res chain seq x y z
N MET A 1 20.62 79.87 -17.92
CA MET A 1 20.91 80.22 -16.50
C MET A 1 21.87 79.18 -15.91
N LYS A 2 22.70 79.57 -14.95
CA LYS A 2 23.47 78.74 -14.00
C LYS A 2 22.98 79.09 -12.57
N PRO A 3 23.41 78.42 -11.48
CA PRO A 3 24.10 77.12 -11.32
C PRO A 3 23.14 76.11 -10.64
N PHE A 4 23.44 74.99 -9.95
CA PHE A 4 24.56 74.37 -9.19
C PHE A 4 24.24 72.84 -9.07
N LEU A 5 24.93 71.88 -8.41
CA LEU A 5 26.25 71.63 -7.77
C LEU A 5 26.28 70.07 -7.61
N LEU A 6 27.12 69.25 -8.28
CA LEU A 6 28.56 68.95 -8.17
C LEU A 6 29.06 68.27 -6.86
N LEU A 7 29.87 67.19 -7.02
CA LEU A 7 30.86 66.61 -6.06
C LEU A 7 30.30 65.84 -4.84
N LEU A 8 30.89 64.75 -4.30
CA LEU A 8 31.97 63.79 -4.68
C LEU A 8 31.45 62.35 -4.38
N LEU A 9 31.80 61.23 -5.03
CA LEU A 9 33.07 60.67 -5.53
C LEU A 9 33.94 60.00 -4.44
N ALA A 10 33.82 58.67 -4.32
CA ALA A 10 34.83 57.76 -3.78
C ALA A 10 34.63 56.35 -4.38
N ALA A 11 35.70 55.62 -4.71
CA ALA A 11 35.62 54.27 -5.27
C ALA A 11 36.80 53.42 -4.79
N VAL A 12 36.55 52.20 -4.30
CA VAL A 12 37.58 51.21 -3.98
C VAL A 12 37.13 49.81 -4.39
N VAL A 13 38.02 49.16 -5.15
CA VAL A 13 38.14 47.75 -5.53
C VAL A 13 37.48 46.72 -4.58
N GLY A 14 36.73 45.76 -5.16
CA GLY A 14 36.22 44.58 -4.47
C GLY A 14 35.84 43.45 -5.43
N THR A 15 36.69 42.43 -5.51
CA THR A 15 36.60 41.16 -6.27
C THR A 15 35.20 40.63 -6.67
N ALA A 16 35.10 40.10 -7.89
CA ALA A 16 34.01 39.19 -8.26
C ALA A 16 34.09 37.86 -7.47
N TRP A 17 32.97 37.13 -7.41
CA TRP A 17 32.82 35.70 -7.72
C TRP A 17 31.30 35.41 -7.80
N GLY A 18 30.85 34.56 -8.73
CA GLY A 18 29.43 34.38 -9.04
C GLY A 18 28.75 33.28 -8.23
N TRP A 19 27.46 33.46 -7.92
CA TRP A 19 26.57 32.42 -7.39
C TRP A 19 25.30 32.35 -8.25
N PHE A 20 24.99 31.16 -8.77
CA PHE A 20 23.67 30.85 -9.30
C PHE A 20 22.74 30.53 -8.12
N GLY A 21 21.93 31.51 -7.70
CA GLY A 21 20.74 31.21 -6.92
C GLY A 21 19.75 30.47 -7.81
N SER A 22 19.40 29.24 -7.43
CA SER A 22 18.27 28.52 -8.04
C SER A 22 17.07 28.72 -7.13
N ASP A 23 16.22 29.68 -7.48
CA ASP A 23 14.94 29.90 -6.81
C ASP A 23 13.99 28.74 -7.15
N ILE A 24 14.11 27.65 -6.39
CA ILE A 24 13.11 26.59 -6.36
C ILE A 24 11.97 27.09 -5.46
N PRO A 25 10.74 27.28 -5.97
CA PRO A 25 9.62 27.67 -5.14
C PRO A 25 9.31 26.54 -4.14
N PRO A 26 8.84 26.86 -2.91
CA PRO A 26 8.48 25.84 -1.93
C PRO A 26 7.26 25.03 -2.42
N ASP A 27 7.32 23.70 -2.33
CA ASP A 27 6.21 22.80 -2.67
C ASP A 27 4.91 23.18 -1.95
N GLU A 28 3.87 23.55 -2.71
CA GLU A 28 2.49 23.70 -2.20
C GLU A 28 1.83 22.33 -1.99
N SER A 29 2.47 21.51 -1.16
CA SER A 29 1.90 20.27 -0.62
C SER A 29 0.60 20.59 0.15
N VAL A 30 -0.43 19.76 -0.07
CA VAL A 30 -1.79 20.04 0.42
C VAL A 30 -1.90 19.77 1.94
N VAL A 31 -1.53 20.76 2.76
CA VAL A 31 -1.62 20.68 4.23
C VAL A 31 -3.08 20.81 4.70
N VAL A 32 -3.82 19.70 4.71
CA VAL A 32 -5.24 19.72 5.08
C VAL A 32 -5.44 19.91 6.59
N ASN A 33 -6.05 21.03 6.96
CA ASN A 33 -6.38 21.37 8.34
C ASN A 33 -7.74 20.80 8.79
N PHE A 34 -7.81 19.51 9.10
CA PHE A 34 -9.04 18.86 9.57
C PHE A 34 -9.50 19.29 10.96
N LEU A 35 -10.82 19.25 11.19
CA LEU A 35 -11.45 18.99 12.49
C LEU A 35 -12.90 18.50 12.27
N PRO A 36 -13.17 17.19 12.38
CA PRO A 36 -14.39 16.71 13.01
C PRO A 36 -14.21 16.70 14.54
N ASN A 37 -15.21 17.15 15.30
CA ASN A 37 -15.16 17.16 16.76
C ASN A 37 -15.25 15.73 17.33
N VAL A 38 -14.12 15.07 17.60
CA VAL A 38 -14.09 13.86 18.43
C VAL A 38 -14.07 14.27 19.92
N THR A 39 -15.18 14.84 20.36
CA THR A 39 -15.52 15.03 21.78
C THR A 39 -16.22 13.79 22.37
N ASP A 40 -16.22 12.67 21.65
CA ASP A 40 -16.89 11.42 22.01
C ASP A 40 -16.10 10.63 23.06
N ALA A 41 -16.06 11.19 24.28
CA ALA A 41 -15.48 10.55 25.45
C ALA A 41 -16.21 9.24 25.83
N GLU A 42 -17.46 9.04 25.37
CA GLU A 42 -18.18 7.79 25.60
C GLU A 42 -17.63 6.67 24.71
N LEU A 43 -17.41 6.92 23.42
CA LEU A 43 -16.73 5.96 22.53
C LEU A 43 -15.36 5.58 23.07
N TRP A 44 -14.51 6.56 23.41
CA TRP A 44 -13.19 6.31 23.99
C TRP A 44 -13.26 5.52 25.30
N SER A 45 -14.24 5.81 26.17
CA SER A 45 -14.50 5.01 27.38
C SER A 45 -14.85 3.56 27.02
N ARG A 46 -15.76 3.34 26.07
CA ARG A 46 -16.21 2.02 25.63
C ARG A 46 -15.10 1.17 24.99
N ILE A 47 -14.15 1.77 24.25
CA ILE A 47 -13.03 1.03 23.61
C ILE A 47 -11.75 0.98 24.47
N SER A 48 -11.72 1.68 25.61
CA SER A 48 -10.52 1.80 26.48
C SER A 48 -9.88 0.47 26.89
N PHE A 49 -10.66 -0.62 26.98
CA PHE A 49 -10.17 -1.95 27.32
C PHE A 49 -9.13 -2.53 26.34
N CYS A 50 -8.98 -1.95 25.14
CA CYS A 50 -7.97 -2.35 24.16
C CYS A 50 -6.62 -1.63 24.28
N PHE A 51 -6.53 -0.65 25.20
CA PHE A 51 -5.36 0.19 25.45
C PHE A 51 -4.80 -0.16 26.83
N LYS A 52 -3.50 -0.45 26.94
CA LYS A 52 -2.89 -0.94 28.19
C LYS A 52 -2.44 0.21 29.09
N ASN A 53 -2.15 1.38 28.52
CA ASN A 53 -1.85 2.62 29.23
C ASN A 53 -2.75 3.75 28.75
N LYS A 54 -3.02 4.75 29.60
CA LYS A 54 -3.64 6.01 29.16
C LYS A 54 -2.78 6.76 28.12
N ARG A 55 -1.46 6.59 28.17
CA ARG A 55 -0.52 7.11 27.15
C ARG A 55 -0.66 6.45 25.77
N ASP A 56 -1.45 5.38 25.64
CA ASP A 56 -1.83 4.82 24.34
C ASP A 56 -3.06 5.54 23.74
N ILE A 57 -3.65 6.51 24.46
CA ILE A 57 -4.88 7.25 24.13
C ILE A 57 -4.59 8.75 23.89
N ASP A 58 -3.65 9.33 24.65
CA ASP A 58 -3.14 10.69 24.44
C ASP A 58 -2.23 10.78 23.18
N PRO A 59 -2.18 11.92 22.47
CA PRO A 59 -1.34 12.08 21.27
C PRO A 59 0.16 12.04 21.61
N PRO A 60 0.97 11.19 20.96
CA PRO A 60 2.37 10.99 21.35
C PRO A 60 3.32 12.05 20.74
N ASN A 61 3.83 12.94 21.59
CA ASN A 61 5.19 13.45 21.40
C ASN A 61 6.16 12.35 21.83
N ASP A 62 6.70 11.64 20.84
CA ASP A 62 7.70 10.55 20.93
C ASP A 62 7.36 9.36 21.86
N LEU A 63 7.33 8.14 21.29
CA LEU A 63 8.25 7.06 21.70
C LEU A 63 8.06 5.77 20.86
N LEU A 64 9.08 4.91 20.93
CA LEU A 64 9.14 3.59 20.29
C LEU A 64 8.19 2.60 20.97
N MET A 65 7.45 1.79 20.20
CA MET A 65 6.67 0.68 20.76
C MET A 65 7.57 -0.48 21.23
N PRO A 66 7.15 -1.24 22.28
CA PRO A 66 7.91 -2.39 22.75
C PRO A 66 7.97 -3.55 21.74
N ARG A 67 9.15 -4.16 21.60
CA ARG A 67 9.32 -5.42 20.87
C ARG A 67 9.10 -6.58 21.83
N ASP A 68 8.00 -7.31 21.68
CA ASP A 68 7.90 -8.75 21.97
C ASP A 68 6.48 -9.26 21.67
N PHE A 69 6.35 -10.11 20.64
CA PHE A 69 5.15 -10.91 20.41
C PHE A 69 5.58 -12.32 19.96
N ARG A 70 5.20 -13.35 20.72
CA ARG A 70 5.49 -14.75 20.38
C ARG A 70 4.24 -15.45 19.85
N PRO A 71 4.27 -16.06 18.66
CA PRO A 71 3.14 -16.82 18.14
C PRO A 71 3.23 -18.30 18.56
N GLU A 72 2.50 -18.69 19.61
CA GLU A 72 2.25 -20.10 19.95
C GLU A 72 0.76 -20.34 20.25
N ALA A 73 0.04 -20.89 19.26
CA ALA A 73 -1.14 -21.75 19.40
C ALA A 73 -1.69 -22.06 18.01
N GLU A 74 -1.61 -23.32 17.56
CA GLU A 74 -2.36 -23.78 16.39
C GLU A 74 -3.84 -23.98 16.79
N CYS A 75 -4.75 -23.24 16.14
CA CYS A 75 -6.19 -23.43 16.30
C CYS A 75 -6.79 -24.06 15.04
N THR A 76 -6.98 -25.37 15.05
CA THR A 76 -7.73 -26.11 14.03
C THR A 76 -9.22 -25.78 14.12
N VAL A 77 -9.69 -24.85 13.30
CA VAL A 77 -11.12 -24.53 13.19
C VAL A 77 -11.77 -25.41 12.12
N THR A 78 -12.39 -26.51 12.55
CA THR A 78 -13.28 -27.31 11.70
C THR A 78 -14.60 -26.57 11.50
N GLY A 79 -14.74 -25.92 10.35
CA GLY A 79 -15.92 -25.15 9.96
C GLY A 79 -16.36 -25.47 8.53
N GLU A 80 -16.59 -26.75 8.21
CA GLU A 80 -17.29 -27.10 6.97
C GLU A 80 -18.76 -26.70 7.07
N ASP A 81 -19.13 -25.59 6.43
CA ASP A 81 -20.30 -25.56 5.54
C ASP A 81 -20.37 -24.22 4.78
N ASN A 82 -19.90 -24.23 3.54
CA ASN A 82 -20.33 -23.32 2.47
C ASN A 82 -19.96 -23.96 1.12
N VAL A 83 -20.80 -23.72 0.10
CA VAL A 83 -20.81 -24.45 -1.18
C VAL A 83 -19.41 -24.65 -1.77
N LYS A 84 -19.00 -25.91 -1.96
CA LYS A 84 -17.75 -26.29 -2.64
C LYS A 84 -17.81 -25.95 -4.14
N ARG A 85 -17.69 -24.66 -4.48
CA ARG A 85 -17.17 -24.22 -5.79
C ARG A 85 -15.79 -24.87 -5.94
N GLN A 86 -15.70 -25.94 -6.72
CA GLN A 86 -14.40 -26.53 -7.05
C GLN A 86 -13.53 -25.46 -7.71
N VAL A 87 -12.45 -25.08 -7.02
CA VAL A 87 -11.40 -24.24 -7.58
C VAL A 87 -10.74 -25.06 -8.69
N LYS A 88 -11.03 -24.72 -9.95
CA LYS A 88 -10.61 -25.55 -11.10
C LYS A 88 -9.12 -25.36 -11.45
N GLY A 89 -8.54 -24.24 -11.01
CA GLY A 89 -7.12 -23.96 -11.15
C GLY A 89 -6.33 -24.19 -9.87
N SER A 90 -5.15 -24.77 -9.98
CA SER A 90 -4.18 -24.86 -8.88
C SER A 90 -2.84 -24.31 -9.36
N LEU A 91 -2.32 -23.28 -8.71
CA LEU A 91 -0.99 -22.75 -8.98
C LEU A 91 -0.01 -23.24 -7.91
N HIS A 92 1.10 -23.83 -8.34
CA HIS A 92 2.25 -24.15 -7.51
C HIS A 92 3.38 -23.16 -7.83
N VAL A 93 4.03 -22.62 -6.81
CA VAL A 93 5.13 -21.65 -7.01
C VAL A 93 6.40 -22.09 -6.30
N GLU A 94 7.49 -22.11 -7.05
CA GLU A 94 8.83 -22.38 -6.52
C GLU A 94 9.73 -21.15 -6.70
N LEU A 95 10.50 -20.84 -5.67
CA LEU A 95 11.53 -19.82 -5.69
C LEU A 95 12.93 -20.46 -5.68
N GLN A 96 13.86 -19.81 -6.36
CA GLN A 96 15.29 -20.14 -6.37
C GLN A 96 16.14 -18.87 -6.35
N ALA A 97 17.07 -18.75 -5.39
CA ALA A 97 17.99 -17.63 -5.34
C ALA A 97 19.11 -17.76 -6.39
N VAL A 98 19.42 -16.69 -7.11
CA VAL A 98 20.47 -16.66 -8.15
C VAL A 98 21.83 -16.38 -7.51
N LYS A 99 22.76 -17.34 -7.64
CA LYS A 99 24.06 -17.34 -6.94
C LYS A 99 24.85 -16.04 -7.14
N GLY A 100 25.31 -15.46 -6.03
CA GLY A 100 26.17 -14.26 -6.03
C GLY A 100 25.46 -12.93 -6.32
N THR A 101 24.12 -12.91 -6.31
CA THR A 101 23.29 -11.73 -6.60
C THR A 101 22.10 -11.63 -5.64
N SER A 102 21.40 -10.50 -5.69
CA SER A 102 20.09 -10.27 -5.06
C SER A 102 18.89 -10.72 -5.93
N LYS A 103 19.14 -11.44 -7.05
CA LYS A 103 18.07 -11.91 -7.94
C LYS A 103 17.43 -13.21 -7.44
N ILE A 104 16.13 -13.33 -7.68
CA ILE A 104 15.32 -14.51 -7.37
C ILE A 104 14.60 -14.93 -8.66
N GLN A 105 14.74 -16.21 -9.03
CA GLN A 105 13.90 -16.85 -10.04
C GLN A 105 12.65 -17.40 -9.36
N GLY A 106 11.48 -17.10 -9.93
CA GLY A 106 10.20 -17.72 -9.59
C GLY A 106 9.72 -18.65 -10.71
N ARG A 107 9.05 -19.73 -10.36
CA ARG A 107 8.47 -20.72 -11.29
C ARG A 107 7.00 -20.93 -10.93
N ILE A 108 6.09 -20.55 -11.81
CA ILE A 108 4.64 -20.63 -11.59
C ILE A 108 4.09 -21.77 -12.46
N THR A 109 3.68 -22.87 -11.84
CA THR A 109 3.20 -24.07 -12.55
C THR A 109 1.71 -24.27 -12.35
N ASN A 110 0.98 -24.47 -13.45
CA ASN A 110 -0.44 -24.84 -13.39
C ASN A 110 -0.57 -26.35 -13.15
N ASN A 111 -0.85 -26.72 -11.90
CA ASN A 111 -1.12 -28.08 -11.44
C ASN A 111 -2.63 -28.40 -11.43
N GLY A 112 -3.48 -27.52 -11.99
CA GLY A 112 -4.92 -27.74 -12.14
C GLY A 112 -5.29 -28.65 -13.31
N THR A 113 -6.59 -28.77 -13.58
CA THR A 113 -7.13 -29.66 -14.64
C THR A 113 -7.62 -28.90 -15.88
N ILE A 114 -7.38 -27.59 -15.95
CA ILE A 114 -7.76 -26.70 -17.06
C ILE A 114 -6.62 -25.73 -17.39
N ASP A 115 -6.55 -25.25 -18.64
CA ASP A 115 -5.67 -24.14 -19.00
C ASP A 115 -6.14 -22.87 -18.26
N LEU A 116 -5.20 -22.12 -17.67
CA LEU A 116 -5.48 -20.94 -16.88
C LEU A 116 -4.96 -19.68 -17.55
N GLN A 117 -5.64 -18.57 -17.27
CA GLN A 117 -5.12 -17.22 -17.36
C GLN A 117 -4.91 -16.69 -15.93
N VAL A 118 -3.70 -16.22 -15.64
CA VAL A 118 -3.30 -15.62 -14.36
C VAL A 118 -3.17 -14.12 -14.56
N PHE A 119 -3.80 -13.32 -13.70
CA PHE A 119 -3.70 -11.86 -13.76
C PHE A 119 -2.25 -11.43 -13.50
N ASN A 120 -1.71 -10.56 -14.34
CA ASN A 120 -0.29 -10.21 -14.28
C ASN A 120 0.03 -9.37 -13.04
N TYR A 121 -0.89 -8.52 -12.62
CA TYR A 121 -0.59 -7.46 -11.66
C TYR A 121 -0.63 -7.92 -10.19
N GLY A 122 0.19 -7.29 -9.34
CA GLY A 122 0.22 -7.51 -7.89
C GLY A 122 0.92 -8.80 -7.46
N ASN A 123 1.70 -9.42 -8.34
CA ASN A 123 2.38 -10.67 -8.06
C ASN A 123 3.71 -10.85 -8.82
N LEU A 124 4.24 -12.08 -8.84
CA LEU A 124 5.48 -12.41 -9.55
C LEU A 124 5.45 -11.98 -11.04
N LEU A 125 4.31 -12.05 -11.71
CA LEU A 125 4.14 -11.72 -13.13
C LEU A 125 4.15 -10.22 -13.46
N ASP A 126 3.99 -9.34 -12.47
CA ASP A 126 3.85 -7.89 -12.68
C ASP A 126 5.20 -7.30 -13.15
N PRO A 127 5.34 -6.61 -14.29
CA PRO A 127 6.65 -6.08 -14.70
C PRO A 127 7.23 -5.07 -13.71
N ARG A 128 6.37 -4.42 -12.90
CA ARG A 128 6.73 -3.31 -12.03
C ARG A 128 7.34 -3.76 -10.70
N ALA A 129 7.93 -2.80 -9.98
CA ALA A 129 8.55 -2.96 -8.67
C ALA A 129 7.50 -3.07 -7.53
N VAL A 130 6.60 -4.05 -7.65
CA VAL A 130 5.54 -4.37 -6.68
C VAL A 130 6.00 -5.46 -5.68
N GLN A 131 5.20 -5.74 -4.66
CA GLN A 131 5.50 -6.81 -3.71
C GLN A 131 5.35 -8.20 -4.37
N LYS A 132 6.49 -8.82 -4.69
CA LYS A 132 6.59 -10.12 -5.37
C LYS A 132 6.73 -11.33 -4.44
N VAL A 133 7.23 -11.08 -3.24
CA VAL A 133 7.56 -12.04 -2.17
C VAL A 133 7.45 -11.29 -0.85
N GLN A 134 7.39 -12.01 0.26
CA GLN A 134 7.79 -11.50 1.57
C GLN A 134 9.29 -11.81 1.77
N MET A 135 10.08 -10.80 2.17
CA MET A 135 11.50 -10.94 2.52
C MET A 135 11.67 -10.87 4.04
N PHE A 136 12.66 -11.57 4.58
CA PHE A 136 13.02 -11.60 6.00
C PHE A 136 14.54 -11.56 6.15
N THR A 137 15.04 -11.16 7.32
CA THR A 137 16.45 -11.42 7.67
C THR A 137 16.70 -12.92 7.88
N GLU A 138 17.96 -13.36 7.86
CA GLU A 138 18.34 -14.76 8.11
C GLU A 138 17.73 -15.34 9.40
N LYS A 139 17.58 -14.51 10.45
CA LYS A 139 17.21 -14.94 11.82
C LYS A 139 15.95 -14.29 12.39
N GLY A 140 15.50 -13.16 11.87
CA GLY A 140 14.26 -12.48 12.31
C GLY A 140 13.05 -12.99 11.54
N ASN A 141 11.92 -13.15 12.23
CA ASN A 141 10.65 -13.62 11.64
C ASN A 141 9.71 -12.50 11.20
N GLU A 142 10.00 -11.24 11.53
CA GLU A 142 9.29 -10.10 10.97
C GLU A 142 9.70 -9.88 9.49
N PRO A 143 8.74 -9.60 8.59
CA PRO A 143 9.05 -9.19 7.24
C PRO A 143 9.89 -7.90 7.19
N LEU A 144 10.76 -7.79 6.18
CA LEU A 144 11.38 -6.52 5.81
C LEU A 144 10.32 -5.56 5.25
N GLN A 145 10.51 -4.27 5.49
CA GLN A 145 9.69 -3.22 4.87
C GLN A 145 9.86 -3.26 3.35
N PHE A 146 8.75 -3.39 2.63
CA PHE A 146 8.70 -3.33 1.17
C PHE A 146 8.84 -1.87 0.68
N THR A 147 9.88 -1.59 -0.10
CA THR A 147 10.27 -0.22 -0.51
C THR A 147 9.85 0.16 -1.94
N GLY A 148 9.20 -0.75 -2.66
CA GLY A 148 8.63 -0.49 -3.99
C GLY A 148 7.22 0.13 -3.96
N ILE A 149 6.53 0.06 -5.10
CA ILE A 149 5.19 0.66 -5.28
C ILE A 149 4.06 -0.29 -4.85
N SER A 150 3.01 0.27 -4.26
CA SER A 150 1.77 -0.46 -3.92
C SER A 150 0.57 0.21 -4.58
N PHE A 151 -0.02 -0.43 -5.57
CA PHE A 151 -1.02 0.17 -6.47
C PHE A 151 -2.41 -0.44 -6.26
N THR A 152 -3.44 0.31 -6.60
CA THR A 152 -4.83 -0.15 -6.66
C THR A 152 -5.28 -0.31 -8.09
N MET A 153 -5.98 -1.41 -8.37
CA MET A 153 -6.67 -1.64 -9.64
C MET A 153 -8.19 -1.68 -9.44
N VAL A 154 -8.92 -1.23 -10.47
CA VAL A 154 -10.37 -1.35 -10.60
C VAL A 154 -10.77 -2.83 -10.50
N PRO A 155 -11.80 -3.21 -9.73
CA PRO A 155 -12.25 -4.60 -9.64
C PRO A 155 -12.81 -5.12 -10.98
N ASP A 156 -13.72 -4.36 -11.60
CA ASP A 156 -14.55 -4.79 -12.73
C ASP A 156 -14.19 -4.08 -14.05
N PHE A 157 -12.90 -3.88 -14.31
CA PHE A 157 -12.42 -3.36 -15.60
C PHE A 157 -12.40 -4.47 -16.66
N ASP A 158 -12.63 -4.12 -17.93
CA ASP A 158 -12.51 -5.05 -19.05
C ASP A 158 -11.03 -5.37 -19.33
N TYR A 159 -10.47 -6.28 -18.53
CA TYR A 159 -9.08 -6.68 -18.59
C TYR A 159 -8.83 -7.64 -19.76
N ASP A 160 -8.50 -7.03 -20.90
CA ASP A 160 -8.10 -7.68 -22.16
C ASP A 160 -6.87 -8.61 -22.01
N GLY A 161 -6.50 -9.32 -23.09
CA GLY A 161 -5.42 -10.30 -23.09
C GLY A 161 -4.07 -9.84 -22.52
N LYS A 162 -3.72 -8.55 -22.61
CA LYS A 162 -2.43 -8.01 -22.10
C LYS A 162 -2.31 -8.05 -20.58
N TYR A 163 -3.45 -8.15 -19.88
CA TYR A 163 -3.52 -8.24 -18.41
C TYR A 163 -3.28 -9.67 -17.87
N TRP A 164 -3.19 -10.69 -18.73
CA TRP A 164 -3.20 -12.10 -18.31
C TRP A 164 -2.11 -12.94 -18.96
N THR A 165 -1.33 -13.64 -18.13
CA THR A 165 -0.41 -14.69 -18.58
C THR A 165 -1.16 -16.01 -18.69
N SER A 166 -1.17 -16.61 -19.89
CA SER A 166 -1.72 -17.97 -20.04
C SER A 166 -0.71 -19.04 -19.60
N ILE A 167 -1.13 -19.89 -18.66
CA ILE A 167 -0.35 -21.03 -18.18
C ILE A 167 -1.17 -22.30 -18.43
N LYS A 168 -0.74 -23.09 -19.43
CA LYS A 168 -1.40 -24.35 -19.79
C LYS A 168 -1.22 -25.43 -18.73
N ILE A 169 -2.11 -26.43 -18.72
CA ILE A 169 -2.04 -27.58 -17.80
C ILE A 169 -0.65 -28.21 -17.81
N GLY A 170 -0.05 -28.39 -16.64
CA GLY A 170 1.27 -29.00 -16.48
C GLY A 170 2.41 -28.21 -17.12
N LYS A 171 2.24 -26.90 -17.34
CA LYS A 171 3.29 -25.98 -17.81
C LYS A 171 3.67 -24.99 -16.73
N THR A 172 4.93 -24.57 -16.80
CA THR A 172 5.58 -23.64 -15.88
C THR A 172 5.92 -22.35 -16.62
N TYR A 173 5.48 -21.21 -16.08
CA TYR A 173 5.98 -19.90 -16.46
C TYR A 173 7.18 -19.54 -15.56
N ASN A 174 8.26 -19.05 -16.14
CA ASN A 174 9.47 -18.66 -15.41
C ASN A 174 9.58 -17.13 -15.37
N VAL A 175 9.93 -16.61 -14.21
CA VAL A 175 10.09 -15.17 -13.93
C VAL A 175 11.42 -14.98 -13.18
N GLU A 176 12.11 -13.87 -13.43
CA GLU A 176 13.24 -13.43 -12.60
C GLU A 176 13.00 -11.98 -12.17
N PHE A 177 13.32 -11.65 -10.92
CA PHE A 177 13.28 -10.29 -10.41
C PHE A 177 14.45 -10.02 -9.45
N ASN A 178 14.72 -8.76 -9.18
CA ASN A 178 15.81 -8.33 -8.30
C ASN A 178 15.26 -7.84 -6.95
N ALA A 179 15.47 -8.60 -5.87
CA ALA A 179 14.88 -8.30 -4.57
C ALA A 179 15.41 -6.99 -3.96
N ALA A 180 16.62 -6.56 -4.30
CA ALA A 180 17.17 -5.27 -3.88
C ALA A 180 16.46 -4.05 -4.50
N GLY A 181 15.68 -4.24 -5.58
CA GLY A 181 14.80 -3.20 -6.10
C GLY A 181 13.50 -3.02 -5.32
N LEU A 182 13.20 -3.94 -4.38
CA LEU A 182 11.92 -4.04 -3.67
C LEU A 182 12.07 -3.93 -2.15
N TYR A 183 13.29 -4.05 -1.63
CA TYR A 183 13.63 -4.12 -0.21
C TYR A 183 14.97 -3.46 0.06
N ASP A 184 15.13 -2.83 1.22
CA ASP A 184 16.46 -2.45 1.68
C ASP A 184 17.27 -3.69 2.08
N LEU A 185 18.25 -4.04 1.25
CA LEU A 185 19.22 -5.11 1.48
C LEU A 185 20.65 -4.56 1.69
N SER A 186 20.80 -3.25 1.95
CA SER A 186 22.09 -2.55 2.06
C SER A 186 22.97 -3.07 3.20
N ALA A 187 22.39 -3.63 4.27
CA ALA A 187 23.12 -4.33 5.32
C ALA A 187 23.88 -5.59 4.83
N GLY A 188 23.49 -6.13 3.67
CA GLY A 188 24.06 -7.35 3.09
C GLY A 188 23.82 -8.61 3.93
N GLY A 189 24.58 -9.66 3.63
CA GLY A 189 24.42 -10.97 4.28
C GLY A 189 23.30 -11.81 3.68
N SER A 190 22.77 -12.74 4.45
CA SER A 190 21.74 -13.67 4.00
C SER A 190 20.33 -13.18 4.38
N PHE A 191 19.39 -13.35 3.46
CA PHE A 191 17.98 -13.04 3.64
C PHE A 191 17.14 -14.27 3.32
N ARG A 192 15.89 -14.31 3.76
CA ARG A 192 14.93 -15.37 3.43
C ARG A 192 13.77 -14.82 2.62
N ALA A 193 13.22 -15.60 1.70
CA ALA A 193 12.11 -15.16 0.85
C ALA A 193 11.05 -16.26 0.64
N MET A 194 9.78 -15.89 0.60
CA MET A 194 8.67 -16.74 0.15
C MET A 194 7.61 -15.91 -0.59
N VAL A 195 6.87 -16.51 -1.50
CA VAL A 195 5.55 -16.00 -1.91
C VAL A 195 4.54 -16.43 -0.85
N SER A 196 3.68 -15.51 -0.43
CA SER A 196 2.58 -15.73 0.52
C SER A 196 1.53 -14.65 0.27
N GLN A 197 0.70 -14.86 -0.76
CA GLN A 197 -0.28 -13.89 -1.24
C GLN A 197 -1.36 -14.54 -2.13
N GLN A 198 -2.41 -13.80 -2.43
CA GLN A 198 -3.48 -14.24 -3.32
C GLN A 198 -3.19 -13.90 -4.78
N TYR A 199 -3.56 -14.81 -5.69
CA TYR A 199 -3.49 -14.64 -7.14
C TYR A 199 -4.91 -14.65 -7.72
N VAL A 200 -5.18 -13.76 -8.67
CA VAL A 200 -6.42 -13.78 -9.47
C VAL A 200 -6.19 -14.66 -10.70
N ILE A 201 -7.10 -15.61 -10.94
CA ILE A 201 -7.06 -16.50 -12.10
C ILE A 201 -8.44 -16.61 -12.77
N ARG A 202 -8.47 -17.01 -14.03
CA ARG A 202 -9.69 -17.44 -14.73
C ARG A 202 -9.38 -18.61 -15.70
N PRO A 203 -10.37 -19.43 -16.09
CA PRO A 203 -10.18 -20.42 -17.15
C PRO A 203 -9.79 -19.73 -18.47
N SER A 204 -8.89 -20.32 -19.25
CA SER A 204 -8.58 -19.80 -20.59
C SER A 204 -9.84 -19.78 -21.47
N GLY A 205 -10.26 -18.59 -21.91
CA GLY A 205 -11.46 -18.38 -22.73
C GLY A 205 -12.74 -18.08 -21.96
N ASP A 206 -12.72 -18.13 -20.62
CA ASP A 206 -13.83 -17.69 -19.75
C ASP A 206 -13.44 -16.38 -19.08
N PHE A 207 -14.08 -15.29 -19.51
CA PHE A 207 -13.81 -13.94 -19.03
C PHE A 207 -14.58 -13.60 -17.74
N GLY A 208 -15.64 -14.35 -17.40
CA GLY A 208 -16.50 -14.08 -16.25
C GLY A 208 -16.17 -14.88 -14.99
N SER A 209 -15.62 -16.09 -15.12
CA SER A 209 -15.29 -16.97 -13.98
C SER A 209 -13.99 -16.59 -13.28
N LEU A 210 -13.88 -15.36 -12.78
CA LEU A 210 -12.76 -14.95 -11.93
C LEU A 210 -12.75 -15.76 -10.62
N GLN A 211 -11.61 -16.38 -10.33
CA GLN A 211 -11.33 -17.13 -9.10
C GLN A 211 -10.17 -16.46 -8.36
N ARG A 212 -10.13 -16.66 -7.04
CA ARG A 212 -9.01 -16.25 -6.18
C ARG A 212 -8.34 -17.52 -5.66
N VAL A 213 -7.04 -17.64 -5.86
CA VAL A 213 -6.26 -18.78 -5.36
C VAL A 213 -5.15 -18.30 -4.45
N TYR A 214 -5.03 -18.95 -3.31
CA TYR A 214 -3.95 -18.67 -2.37
C TYR A 214 -2.67 -19.36 -2.83
N VAL A 215 -1.56 -18.61 -2.89
CA VAL A 215 -0.27 -19.11 -3.36
C VAL A 215 0.79 -18.93 -2.29
N GLN A 216 1.41 -20.05 -1.91
CA GLN A 216 2.53 -20.11 -1.00
C GLN A 216 3.69 -20.86 -1.68
N SER A 217 4.91 -20.33 -1.62
CA SER A 217 6.09 -21.01 -2.15
C SER A 217 6.87 -21.76 -1.07
N ASN A 218 7.88 -22.52 -1.50
CA ASN A 218 9.00 -22.84 -0.62
C ASN A 218 9.66 -21.56 -0.07
N LEU A 219 10.13 -21.63 1.17
CA LEU A 219 11.01 -20.63 1.77
C LEU A 219 12.44 -20.87 1.26
N ILE A 220 13.03 -19.86 0.61
CA ILE A 220 14.46 -19.87 0.24
C ILE A 220 15.28 -19.01 1.18
N THR A 221 16.57 -19.34 1.31
CA THR A 221 17.59 -18.43 1.86
C THR A 221 18.49 -17.98 0.71
N THR A 222 18.77 -16.68 0.61
CA THR A 222 19.70 -16.14 -0.38
C THR A 222 21.14 -16.54 -0.04
N PRO A 223 22.04 -16.67 -1.02
CA PRO A 223 23.47 -16.52 -0.79
C PRO A 223 23.75 -15.21 -0.04
N LYS A 224 24.91 -15.11 0.60
CA LYS A 224 25.36 -13.84 1.18
C LYS A 224 25.44 -12.77 0.09
N ILE A 225 24.58 -11.75 0.21
CA ILE A 225 24.54 -10.58 -0.65
C ILE A 225 25.62 -9.61 -0.17
N ASP A 226 26.36 -9.06 -1.13
CA ASP A 226 27.35 -8.02 -0.91
C ASP A 226 26.64 -6.65 -0.77
N PRO A 227 26.90 -5.86 0.28
CA PRO A 227 26.32 -4.53 0.49
C PRO A 227 26.39 -3.60 -0.72
N ALA A 228 27.54 -3.51 -1.38
CA ALA A 228 27.72 -2.62 -2.53
C ALA A 228 26.94 -3.12 -3.75
N LYS A 229 26.85 -4.45 -3.94
CA LYS A 229 25.99 -5.04 -4.98
C LYS A 229 24.51 -4.85 -4.70
N ALA A 230 24.08 -4.88 -3.43
CA ALA A 230 22.70 -4.59 -3.04
C ALA A 230 22.33 -3.13 -3.36
N VAL A 231 23.18 -2.18 -2.98
CA VAL A 231 22.98 -0.74 -3.26
C VAL A 231 22.96 -0.47 -4.77
N GLU A 232 23.90 -1.04 -5.54
CA GLU A 232 23.92 -0.88 -7.00
C GLU A 232 22.71 -1.55 -7.67
N ALA A 233 22.28 -2.72 -7.19
CA ALA A 233 21.07 -3.38 -7.66
C ALA A 233 19.80 -2.57 -7.39
N ALA A 234 19.70 -1.94 -6.21
CA ALA A 234 18.61 -1.03 -5.87
C ALA A 234 18.62 0.24 -6.75
N ARG A 235 19.81 0.82 -6.99
CA ARG A 235 19.99 1.98 -7.87
C ARG A 235 19.59 1.68 -9.32
N LEU A 236 20.02 0.53 -9.85
CA LEU A 236 19.67 0.10 -11.21
C LEU A 236 18.16 -0.18 -11.34
N ALA A 237 17.55 -0.84 -10.35
CA ALA A 237 16.11 -1.06 -10.34
C ALA A 237 15.31 0.26 -10.33
N ARG A 238 15.81 1.31 -9.67
CA ARG A 238 15.20 2.65 -9.71
C ARG A 238 15.44 3.44 -11.01
N LEU A 239 16.27 2.95 -11.92
CA LEU A 239 16.51 3.54 -13.25
C LEU A 239 15.84 2.76 -14.39
N ASP A 240 15.35 1.55 -14.11
CA ASP A 240 14.65 0.69 -15.07
C ASP A 240 13.27 1.30 -15.40
N PRO A 241 12.97 1.63 -16.67
CA PRO A 241 11.68 2.21 -17.06
C PRO A 241 10.47 1.32 -16.78
N GLU A 242 10.63 -0.01 -16.75
CA GLU A 242 9.54 -0.96 -16.50
C GLU A 242 9.28 -1.17 -14.99
N SER A 243 10.26 -0.84 -14.14
CA SER A 243 10.12 -0.92 -12.68
C SER A 243 9.02 -0.01 -12.12
N GLY A 244 8.75 1.13 -12.76
CA GLY A 244 7.90 2.16 -12.19
C GLY A 244 8.46 2.91 -10.99
N LEU A 245 9.79 2.90 -10.82
CA LEU A 245 10.50 3.70 -9.81
C LEU A 245 11.35 4.82 -10.42
N SER A 246 11.45 4.91 -11.75
CA SER A 246 12.23 5.93 -12.46
C SER A 246 11.49 7.26 -12.55
N ALA A 247 11.76 8.20 -11.64
CA ALA A 247 11.30 9.58 -11.77
C ALA A 247 11.86 10.23 -13.04
N GLY A 248 11.09 11.15 -13.66
CA GLY A 248 11.58 11.99 -14.76
C GLY A 248 11.49 11.37 -16.16
N GLN A 249 10.70 10.30 -16.36
CA GLN A 249 10.32 9.90 -17.71
C GLN A 249 9.51 11.04 -18.38
N THR A 250 10.14 11.74 -19.32
CA THR A 250 9.57 12.86 -20.13
C THR A 250 8.44 12.43 -21.08
N LYS A 251 7.89 11.24 -20.84
CA LYS A 251 6.99 10.47 -21.69
C LYS A 251 5.81 9.85 -20.92
N CYS A 252 5.75 10.01 -19.59
CA CYS A 252 4.48 9.86 -18.88
C CYS A 252 3.49 10.84 -19.54
N GLN A 253 2.33 10.33 -19.91
CA GLN A 253 1.39 11.11 -20.71
C GLN A 253 1.01 12.39 -19.93
N LYS A 254 1.01 13.56 -20.58
CA LYS A 254 0.42 14.76 -19.95
C LYS A 254 -1.08 14.53 -19.85
N LEU A 255 -1.52 14.02 -18.70
CA LEU A 255 -2.87 13.46 -18.47
C LEU A 255 -3.91 14.57 -18.28
N GLY A 256 -4.19 15.31 -19.35
CA GLY A 256 -5.25 16.31 -19.46
C GLY A 256 -4.98 17.64 -18.76
N ALA A 257 -4.28 17.63 -17.62
CA ALA A 257 -3.94 18.84 -16.87
C ALA A 257 -2.74 19.60 -17.47
N THR A 258 -2.71 20.91 -17.23
CA THR A 258 -1.51 21.76 -17.39
C THR A 258 -0.53 21.46 -16.25
N VAL A 259 0.21 20.36 -16.38
CA VAL A 259 1.18 19.91 -15.37
C VAL A 259 2.42 20.83 -15.37
N GLU A 260 2.39 21.86 -14.53
CA GLU A 260 3.55 22.61 -14.04
C GLU A 260 3.67 22.59 -12.49
N ASP A 261 2.57 22.40 -11.75
CA ASP A 261 2.52 22.56 -10.27
C ASP A 261 2.42 21.27 -9.42
N HIS A 262 2.47 20.06 -10.00
CA HIS A 262 2.26 18.76 -9.31
C HIS A 262 0.92 18.56 -8.56
N SER A 263 0.07 19.60 -8.52
CA SER A 263 -1.09 19.72 -7.64
C SER A 263 -2.37 19.06 -8.18
N CYS A 264 -3.32 18.83 -7.28
CA CYS A 264 -4.69 18.49 -7.64
C CYS A 264 -5.46 19.74 -8.06
N SER A 265 -6.42 19.61 -8.98
CA SER A 265 -7.38 20.69 -9.25
C SER A 265 -8.19 21.01 -7.99
N ALA A 266 -8.64 22.26 -7.83
CA ALA A 266 -9.34 22.70 -6.62
C ALA A 266 -10.57 21.84 -6.28
N ASP A 267 -11.32 21.38 -7.28
CA ASP A 267 -12.45 20.46 -7.10
C ASP A 267 -11.99 19.09 -6.56
N MET A 268 -10.88 18.56 -7.09
CA MET A 268 -10.31 17.28 -6.65
C MET A 268 -9.67 17.39 -5.27
N GLU A 269 -9.01 18.51 -4.97
CA GLU A 269 -8.48 18.84 -3.65
C GLU A 269 -9.62 18.91 -2.62
N GLN A 270 -10.71 19.60 -2.92
CA GLN A 270 -11.91 19.63 -2.06
C GLN A 270 -12.59 18.27 -1.93
N ARG A 271 -12.58 17.44 -2.98
CA ARG A 271 -13.07 16.05 -2.94
C ARG A 271 -12.21 15.17 -2.02
N ILE A 272 -10.88 15.30 -2.08
CA ILE A 272 -9.94 14.61 -1.19
C ILE A 272 -10.18 15.04 0.26
N LYS A 273 -10.29 16.35 0.54
CA LYS A 273 -10.62 16.90 1.87
C LYS A 273 -11.93 16.29 2.41
N THR A 274 -12.99 16.30 1.61
CA THR A 274 -14.31 15.76 1.99
C THR A 274 -14.24 14.24 2.24
N THR A 275 -13.49 13.51 1.41
CA THR A 275 -13.32 12.05 1.54
C THR A 275 -12.57 11.69 2.83
N LEU A 276 -11.52 12.41 3.18
CA LEU A 276 -10.72 12.15 4.39
C LEU A 276 -11.51 12.41 5.68
N ILE A 277 -12.43 13.39 5.69
CA ILE A 277 -13.40 13.55 6.78
C ILE A 277 -14.28 12.29 6.88
N LYS A 278 -14.84 11.84 5.75
CA LYS A 278 -15.68 10.64 5.72
C LYS A 278 -14.94 9.38 6.15
N ILE A 279 -13.64 9.23 5.86
CA ILE A 279 -12.82 8.11 6.39
C ILE A 279 -12.78 8.13 7.93
N ALA A 280 -12.66 9.31 8.56
CA ALA A 280 -12.71 9.42 10.02
C ALA A 280 -14.11 9.08 10.57
N ASP A 281 -15.19 9.45 9.87
CA ASP A 281 -16.55 9.05 10.21
C ASP A 281 -16.76 7.52 10.11
N GLU A 282 -16.33 6.87 9.01
CA GLU A 282 -16.43 5.42 8.88
C GLU A 282 -15.59 4.69 9.94
N CYS A 283 -14.37 5.19 10.24
CA CYS A 283 -13.52 4.65 11.31
C CYS A 283 -14.22 4.71 12.68
N ARG A 284 -14.91 5.81 13.01
CA ARG A 284 -15.72 5.93 14.24
C ARG A 284 -16.82 4.87 14.26
N ASP A 285 -17.52 4.68 13.16
CA ASP A 285 -18.64 3.73 13.07
C ASP A 285 -18.14 2.26 13.18
N GLY A 286 -16.94 1.97 12.66
CA GLY A 286 -16.22 0.71 12.90
C GLY A 286 -15.78 0.50 14.36
N LEU A 287 -15.31 1.56 15.02
CA LEU A 287 -15.02 1.53 16.46
C LEU A 287 -16.29 1.31 17.31
N LEU A 288 -17.45 1.80 16.86
CA LEU A 288 -18.74 1.57 17.51
C LEU A 288 -19.24 0.11 17.39
N ASP A 289 -19.05 -0.57 16.26
CA ASP A 289 -19.29 -2.03 16.12
C ASP A 289 -18.42 -2.81 17.11
N LEU A 290 -17.11 -2.54 17.10
CA LEU A 290 -16.11 -3.20 17.95
C LEU A 290 -16.29 -2.90 19.44
N SER A 291 -16.89 -1.76 19.81
CA SER A 291 -17.25 -1.45 21.21
C SER A 291 -18.27 -2.44 21.80
N ASN A 292 -19.00 -3.17 20.96
CA ASN A 292 -19.95 -4.22 21.35
C ASN A 292 -19.44 -5.64 21.06
N PHE A 293 -18.14 -5.83 20.78
CA PHE A 293 -17.54 -7.10 20.38
C PHE A 293 -17.91 -8.29 21.28
N ASP A 294 -17.84 -8.14 22.60
CA ASP A 294 -18.17 -9.23 23.56
C ASP A 294 -19.65 -9.67 23.48
N LYS A 295 -20.56 -8.76 23.10
CA LYS A 295 -22.01 -9.02 22.99
C LYS A 295 -22.37 -9.61 21.62
N LEU A 296 -21.71 -9.15 20.56
CA LEU A 296 -22.05 -9.48 19.18
C LEU A 296 -21.24 -10.66 18.62
N ARG A 297 -20.02 -10.90 19.16
CA ARG A 297 -18.98 -11.75 18.54
C ARG A 297 -18.90 -11.51 17.02
N SER A 298 -18.86 -10.24 16.62
CA SER A 298 -19.65 -9.79 15.46
C SER A 298 -19.39 -10.61 14.19
N SER A 299 -20.47 -11.11 13.58
CA SER A 299 -20.40 -11.87 12.32
C SER A 299 -19.75 -11.04 11.20
N ARG A 300 -19.82 -9.71 11.30
CA ARG A 300 -19.05 -8.73 10.53
C ARG A 300 -17.54 -8.85 10.81
N PHE A 301 -17.07 -8.71 12.05
CA PHE A 301 -15.64 -8.87 12.37
C PHE A 301 -15.08 -10.23 11.93
N ASN A 302 -15.77 -11.34 12.23
CA ASN A 302 -15.31 -12.67 11.84
C ASN A 302 -15.31 -12.90 10.31
N ARG A 303 -16.15 -12.17 9.55
CA ARG A 303 -16.19 -12.20 8.08
C ARG A 303 -15.02 -11.47 7.42
N TYR A 304 -14.57 -10.36 8.02
CA TYR A 304 -13.44 -9.59 7.49
C TYR A 304 -12.09 -10.08 8.00
N PHE A 305 -11.98 -10.42 9.29
CA PHE A 305 -10.70 -10.73 9.94
C PHE A 305 -10.49 -12.21 10.28
N HIS A 306 -11.46 -13.08 9.92
CA HIS A 306 -11.41 -14.54 10.13
C HIS A 306 -11.01 -14.94 11.57
N SER A 307 -11.58 -14.23 12.54
CA SER A 307 -11.29 -14.38 13.96
C SER A 307 -12.49 -14.03 14.83
N SER A 308 -12.54 -14.65 16.01
CA SER A 308 -13.42 -14.28 17.12
C SER A 308 -12.63 -13.94 18.40
N LEU A 309 -11.32 -13.65 18.27
CA LEU A 309 -10.42 -13.44 19.40
C LEU A 309 -10.33 -11.97 19.79
N LYS A 310 -10.59 -11.66 21.06
CA LYS A 310 -10.55 -10.29 21.61
C LYS A 310 -9.19 -9.56 21.42
N PRO A 311 -8.02 -10.20 21.48
CA PRO A 311 -6.75 -9.56 21.13
C PRO A 311 -6.70 -9.00 19.70
N ASP A 312 -7.31 -9.70 18.73
CA ASP A 312 -7.36 -9.28 17.33
C ASP A 312 -8.34 -8.13 17.14
N ALA A 313 -9.52 -8.20 17.75
CA ALA A 313 -10.47 -7.08 17.78
C ALA A 313 -9.82 -5.83 18.38
N CYS A 314 -9.03 -5.98 19.45
CA CYS A 314 -8.25 -4.88 20.01
C CYS A 314 -7.07 -4.41 19.15
N ARG A 315 -6.53 -5.24 18.25
CA ARG A 315 -5.59 -4.77 17.22
C ARG A 315 -6.31 -3.87 16.21
N VAL A 316 -7.47 -4.30 15.72
CA VAL A 316 -8.27 -3.51 14.78
C VAL A 316 -8.74 -2.20 15.41
N VAL A 317 -9.19 -2.20 16.67
CA VAL A 317 -9.53 -0.98 17.44
C VAL A 317 -8.36 -0.01 17.49
N ARG A 318 -7.15 -0.45 17.87
CA ARG A 318 -5.98 0.45 17.94
C ARG A 318 -5.60 1.01 16.57
N ASN A 319 -5.69 0.20 15.52
CA ASN A 319 -5.38 0.63 14.16
C ASN A 319 -6.40 1.66 13.64
N LEU A 320 -7.71 1.39 13.77
CA LEU A 320 -8.75 2.36 13.38
C LEU A 320 -8.67 3.66 14.18
N ALA A 321 -8.40 3.58 15.49
CA ALA A 321 -8.16 4.74 16.34
C ALA A 321 -6.95 5.57 15.86
N HIS A 322 -5.85 4.92 15.48
CA HIS A 322 -4.64 5.61 15.01
C HIS A 322 -4.83 6.25 13.63
N ILE A 323 -5.50 5.58 12.67
CA ILE A 323 -5.88 6.19 11.37
C ILE A 323 -6.72 7.45 11.63
N MET A 324 -7.73 7.35 12.48
CA MET A 324 -8.63 8.45 12.83
C MET A 324 -7.91 9.60 13.56
N GLN A 325 -6.89 9.32 14.38
CA GLN A 325 -6.01 10.32 15.00
C GLN A 325 -5.12 11.03 13.97
N GLN A 326 -4.46 10.29 13.07
CA GLN A 326 -3.55 10.88 12.08
C GLN A 326 -4.30 11.80 11.10
N LEU A 327 -5.56 11.49 10.79
CA LEU A 327 -6.47 12.36 10.03
C LEU A 327 -6.92 13.64 10.80
N GLN A 328 -6.47 13.85 12.05
CA GLN A 328 -6.82 15.04 12.87
C GLN A 328 -5.60 15.91 13.22
N VAL A 329 -4.36 15.44 13.01
CA VAL A 329 -3.14 16.19 13.40
C VAL A 329 -2.86 17.33 12.41
N ARG A 330 -3.26 18.55 12.80
CA ARG A 330 -3.14 19.80 12.01
C ARG A 330 -1.71 20.32 11.75
N ARG A 331 -0.66 19.52 11.90
CA ARG A 331 0.74 19.98 11.75
C ARG A 331 1.52 19.01 10.89
N GLN A 332 1.82 19.43 9.66
CA GLN A 332 2.73 18.75 8.74
C GLN A 332 2.48 17.24 8.67
N SER A 333 1.27 16.86 8.23
CA SER A 333 0.99 15.48 7.86
C SER A 333 1.95 15.06 6.75
N GLU A 334 2.90 14.17 7.06
CA GLU A 334 3.85 13.58 6.09
C GLU A 334 3.13 12.73 4.99
N LEU A 335 1.80 12.62 5.07
CA LEU A 335 0.92 12.06 4.05
C LEU A 335 0.75 13.06 2.91
N GLU A 336 1.59 12.91 1.89
CA GLU A 336 1.43 13.61 0.62
C GLU A 336 0.41 12.87 -0.27
N ILE A 337 -0.55 13.61 -0.83
CA ILE A 337 -1.49 13.10 -1.84
C ILE A 337 -1.34 13.95 -3.11
N ARG A 338 -1.00 13.30 -4.23
CA ARG A 338 -0.73 13.92 -5.53
C ARG A 338 -1.80 13.53 -6.57
N CYS A 339 -1.96 14.35 -7.59
CA CYS A 339 -2.83 14.07 -8.75
C CYS A 339 -2.06 13.95 -10.09
N ASP A 340 -0.74 14.03 -10.07
CA ASP A 340 0.14 13.71 -11.20
C ASP A 340 0.62 12.24 -11.17
N ASP A 341 1.33 11.84 -12.23
CA ASP A 341 1.95 10.51 -12.35
C ASP A 341 3.46 10.65 -12.63
N PRO A 342 4.27 11.02 -11.62
CA PRO A 342 5.71 11.24 -11.79
C PRO A 342 6.52 9.98 -12.10
N TYR A 343 5.88 8.80 -12.07
CA TYR A 343 6.52 7.49 -12.24
C TYR A 343 5.93 6.64 -13.39
N CYS A 344 5.01 7.18 -14.20
CA CYS A 344 4.32 6.47 -15.31
C CYS A 344 3.48 5.24 -14.87
N GLN A 345 2.94 5.21 -13.65
CA GLN A 345 2.24 4.06 -13.08
C GLN A 345 0.71 4.07 -13.27
N CYS A 346 0.16 5.18 -13.75
CA CYS A 346 -1.27 5.34 -14.04
C CYS A 346 -1.69 4.77 -15.39
N GLY A 347 -1.45 3.47 -15.57
CA GLY A 347 -1.97 2.69 -16.69
C GLY A 347 -3.49 2.49 -16.67
N GLU A 348 -4.02 1.95 -17.77
CA GLU A 348 -5.43 1.55 -17.88
C GLU A 348 -5.84 0.59 -16.76
N GLY A 349 -6.84 0.99 -15.98
CA GLY A 349 -7.36 0.24 -14.83
C GLY A 349 -6.64 0.48 -13.50
N THR A 350 -5.57 1.27 -13.44
CA THR A 350 -4.98 1.74 -12.16
C THR A 350 -5.79 2.90 -11.59
N LEU A 351 -6.17 2.82 -10.30
CA LEU A 351 -6.88 3.90 -9.59
C LEU A 351 -5.94 4.83 -8.83
N ALA A 352 -4.93 4.28 -8.15
CA ALA A 352 -3.95 5.02 -7.37
C ALA A 352 -2.70 4.17 -7.14
N TYR A 353 -1.59 4.78 -6.73
CA TYR A 353 -0.44 4.04 -6.19
C TYR A 353 0.33 4.80 -5.10
N ASN A 354 0.80 4.04 -4.12
CA ASN A 354 1.77 4.46 -3.12
C ASN A 354 3.20 4.34 -3.67
N SER A 355 4.01 5.38 -3.51
CA SER A 355 5.45 5.40 -3.83
C SER A 355 6.28 5.98 -2.68
N ILE A 356 7.56 5.64 -2.60
CA ILE A 356 8.53 6.32 -1.71
C ILE A 356 9.40 7.21 -2.62
N PRO A 357 9.41 8.55 -2.44
CA PRO A 357 10.05 9.46 -3.39
C PRO A 357 11.57 9.41 -3.32
N MET A 358 12.22 9.67 -4.47
CA MET A 358 13.66 9.42 -4.65
C MET A 358 14.59 10.45 -3.98
N THR A 359 14.06 11.61 -3.60
CA THR A 359 14.83 12.83 -3.25
C THR A 359 14.90 13.14 -1.76
N GLY A 360 14.06 12.52 -0.93
CA GLY A 360 13.98 12.78 0.51
C GLY A 360 14.82 11.84 1.37
N SER A 361 15.28 12.33 2.52
CA SER A 361 16.00 11.55 3.55
C SER A 361 15.09 10.78 4.52
N GLY A 362 13.81 10.58 4.18
CA GLY A 362 12.82 9.94 5.04
C GLY A 362 11.78 9.11 4.27
N PHE A 363 11.40 7.96 4.84
CA PHE A 363 10.49 6.96 4.26
C PHE A 363 9.00 7.36 4.31
N HIS A 364 8.67 8.61 3.97
CA HIS A 364 7.28 9.00 3.75
C HIS A 364 6.75 8.31 2.49
N ARG A 365 5.52 7.79 2.54
CA ARG A 365 4.81 7.32 1.35
C ARG A 365 3.89 8.40 0.82
N VAL A 366 3.97 8.56 -0.49
CA VAL A 366 3.19 9.48 -1.31
C VAL A 366 2.07 8.69 -1.99
N VAL A 367 0.82 9.15 -1.87
CA VAL A 367 -0.33 8.57 -2.57
C VAL A 367 -0.57 9.34 -3.86
N ASN A 368 -0.39 8.68 -5.00
CA ASN A 368 -0.56 9.27 -6.33
C ASN A 368 -1.91 8.81 -6.88
N LEU A 369 -2.82 9.74 -7.19
CA LEU A 369 -4.19 9.46 -7.64
C LEU A 369 -4.28 9.51 -9.16
N CYS A 370 -4.49 8.36 -9.79
CA CYS A 370 -4.55 8.26 -11.25
C CYS A 370 -5.85 8.86 -11.80
N PRO A 371 -5.89 9.36 -13.06
CA PRO A 371 -7.09 9.98 -13.63
C PRO A 371 -8.33 9.08 -13.67
N GLN A 372 -8.16 7.75 -13.74
CA GLN A 372 -9.27 6.80 -13.59
C GLN A 372 -9.85 6.83 -12.16
N GLY A 373 -8.98 6.96 -11.15
CA GLY A 373 -9.34 7.24 -9.75
C GLY A 373 -10.04 8.59 -9.57
N GLN A 374 -9.58 9.63 -10.26
CA GLN A 374 -10.19 10.95 -10.20
C GLN A 374 -11.59 10.98 -10.84
N SER A 375 -11.81 10.25 -11.95
CA SER A 375 -12.99 10.41 -12.83
C SER A 375 -14.03 9.27 -12.85
N ARG A 376 -13.69 8.03 -12.48
CA ARG A 376 -14.62 6.88 -12.54
C ARG A 376 -15.11 6.35 -11.19
N VAL A 377 -14.44 6.72 -10.11
CA VAL A 377 -14.67 6.21 -8.76
C VAL A 377 -15.78 7.03 -8.09
N HIS A 378 -16.84 6.41 -7.56
CA HIS A 378 -17.89 7.13 -6.83
C HIS A 378 -17.40 7.53 -5.42
N ASP A 379 -18.10 8.42 -4.71
CA ASP A 379 -17.60 8.93 -3.41
C ASP A 379 -17.54 7.85 -2.30
N SER A 380 -18.39 6.83 -2.38
CA SER A 380 -18.27 5.58 -1.60
C SER A 380 -16.91 4.91 -1.82
N ASP A 381 -16.53 4.79 -3.09
CA ASP A 381 -15.40 4.02 -3.58
C ASP A 381 -14.10 4.82 -3.43
N MET A 382 -14.20 6.16 -3.44
CA MET A 382 -13.11 7.09 -3.18
C MET A 382 -12.73 7.05 -1.69
N THR A 383 -13.72 6.87 -0.80
CA THR A 383 -13.50 6.64 0.64
C THR A 383 -12.72 5.34 0.86
N LEU A 384 -13.15 4.26 0.21
CA LEU A 384 -12.49 2.95 0.23
C LEU A 384 -11.05 3.03 -0.32
N LEU A 385 -10.89 3.63 -1.51
CA LEU A 385 -9.63 3.82 -2.21
C LEU A 385 -8.61 4.59 -1.37
N LEU A 386 -8.98 5.77 -0.86
CA LEU A 386 -8.09 6.57 -0.04
C LEU A 386 -7.80 5.87 1.30
N MET A 387 -8.78 5.30 2.00
CA MET A 387 -8.52 4.64 3.28
C MET A 387 -7.52 3.49 3.14
N GLY A 388 -7.66 2.66 2.11
CA GLY A 388 -6.69 1.60 1.83
C GLY A 388 -5.32 2.19 1.47
N GLN A 389 -5.25 3.16 0.56
CA GLN A 389 -3.99 3.79 0.17
C GLN A 389 -3.25 4.46 1.35
N ILE A 390 -3.91 5.22 2.21
CA ILE A 390 -3.25 5.88 3.37
C ILE A 390 -2.78 4.85 4.40
N SER A 391 -3.51 3.74 4.57
CA SER A 391 -3.15 2.68 5.53
C SER A 391 -1.87 1.90 5.14
N LEU A 392 -1.40 2.03 3.90
CA LEU A 392 -0.10 1.51 3.44
C LEU A 392 1.09 2.43 3.82
N SER A 393 0.82 3.63 4.34
CA SER A 393 1.83 4.62 4.73
C SER A 393 2.19 4.51 6.21
N GLU A 394 3.49 4.52 6.52
CA GLU A 394 3.97 4.57 7.91
C GLU A 394 3.73 5.91 8.60
N VAL A 395 3.21 6.90 7.90
CA VAL A 395 2.69 8.14 8.49
C VAL A 395 1.35 7.87 9.17
N THR A 396 0.45 7.17 8.48
CA THR A 396 -0.93 6.94 8.93
C THR A 396 -1.09 5.65 9.75
N MET A 397 -0.18 4.68 9.59
CA MET A 397 -0.23 3.40 10.30
C MET A 397 1.17 2.87 10.64
N ARG A 398 1.45 2.59 11.93
CA ARG A 398 2.71 1.97 12.37
C ARG A 398 2.46 0.63 13.11
N PRO A 399 2.95 -0.53 12.59
CA PRO A 399 3.53 -0.72 11.25
C PRO A 399 2.49 -0.51 10.14
N ALA A 400 2.92 -0.18 8.93
CA ALA A 400 2.01 0.00 7.80
C ALA A 400 1.29 -1.31 7.45
N LEU A 401 0.02 -1.19 7.04
CA LEU A 401 -0.71 -2.32 6.48
C LEU A 401 -0.13 -2.68 5.09
N GLN A 402 -0.43 -3.88 4.64
CA GLN A 402 0.05 -4.47 3.40
C GLN A 402 -1.07 -4.50 2.34
N ALA A 403 -0.71 -4.70 1.08
CA ALA A 403 -1.64 -4.81 -0.04
C ALA A 403 -1.78 -6.28 -0.50
N TYR A 404 -2.29 -7.15 0.38
CA TYR A 404 -2.43 -8.60 0.10
C TYR A 404 -3.54 -8.94 -0.91
N SER A 405 -4.44 -8.00 -1.19
CA SER A 405 -5.51 -8.12 -2.17
C SER A 405 -5.38 -7.10 -3.31
N VAL A 406 -5.24 -7.59 -4.53
CA VAL A 406 -5.33 -6.82 -5.80
C VAL A 406 -6.20 -7.62 -6.78
N PRO A 407 -7.17 -7.02 -7.49
CA PRO A 407 -7.60 -5.62 -7.42
C PRO A 407 -8.28 -5.26 -6.09
N MET A 408 -8.74 -4.02 -5.94
CA MET A 408 -9.56 -3.60 -4.80
C MET A 408 -10.99 -4.11 -4.97
N ASP A 409 -11.16 -5.42 -4.74
CA ASP A 409 -12.46 -6.09 -4.74
C ASP A 409 -12.78 -6.69 -3.37
N TRP A 410 -14.05 -6.66 -2.99
CA TRP A 410 -14.51 -7.11 -1.67
C TRP A 410 -14.17 -8.57 -1.40
N LEU A 411 -14.37 -9.44 -2.41
CA LEU A 411 -14.11 -10.87 -2.29
C LEU A 411 -12.64 -11.12 -1.93
N SER A 412 -11.71 -10.45 -2.60
CA SER A 412 -10.28 -10.57 -2.33
C SER A 412 -9.88 -10.15 -0.92
N ALA A 413 -10.62 -9.26 -0.27
CA ALA A 413 -10.36 -8.82 1.10
C ALA A 413 -10.95 -9.76 2.18
N VAL A 414 -11.97 -10.56 1.83
CA VAL A 414 -12.64 -11.54 2.73
C VAL A 414 -12.33 -13.01 2.41
N THR A 415 -11.32 -13.28 1.57
CA THR A 415 -10.76 -14.62 1.32
C THR A 415 -9.32 -14.78 1.81
N LEU A 416 -8.76 -13.78 2.48
CA LEU A 416 -7.42 -13.82 3.08
C LEU A 416 -7.36 -14.74 4.31
N LYS A 417 -6.17 -15.21 4.71
CA LYS A 417 -6.02 -15.88 6.00
C LYS A 417 -6.11 -14.85 7.13
N ARG A 418 -6.51 -15.27 8.34
CA ARG A 418 -6.62 -14.42 9.55
C ARG A 418 -5.46 -13.43 9.76
N HIS A 419 -4.21 -13.85 9.56
CA HIS A 419 -3.05 -12.95 9.76
C HIS A 419 -2.99 -11.88 8.67
N GLU A 420 -3.00 -12.28 7.39
CA GLU A 420 -3.07 -11.36 6.24
C GLU A 420 -4.26 -10.41 6.33
N ALA A 421 -5.44 -10.88 6.76
CA ALA A 421 -6.62 -10.06 6.95
C ALA A 421 -6.46 -8.98 8.05
N LEU A 422 -5.75 -9.30 9.14
CA LEU A 422 -5.39 -8.35 10.20
C LEU A 422 -4.26 -7.40 9.79
N ASP A 423 -3.57 -7.69 8.68
CA ASP A 423 -2.45 -6.94 8.11
C ASP A 423 -2.83 -6.20 6.80
N ASN A 424 -3.98 -6.47 6.17
CA ASN A 424 -4.33 -5.98 4.83
C ASN A 424 -5.15 -4.68 4.85
N ALA A 425 -4.67 -3.65 4.15
CA ALA A 425 -5.29 -2.32 4.14
C ALA A 425 -6.76 -2.34 3.68
N TRP A 426 -7.08 -3.14 2.66
CA TRP A 426 -8.42 -3.22 2.08
C TRP A 426 -9.43 -3.90 3.00
N THR A 427 -8.97 -4.85 3.84
CA THR A 427 -9.85 -5.50 4.83
C THR A 427 -10.35 -4.50 5.88
N TYR A 428 -9.52 -3.55 6.30
CA TYR A 428 -9.93 -2.46 7.19
C TYR A 428 -10.91 -1.50 6.49
N ALA A 429 -10.61 -1.11 5.25
CA ALA A 429 -11.44 -0.19 4.48
C ALA A 429 -12.84 -0.77 4.21
N PHE A 430 -12.96 -2.01 3.72
CA PHE A 430 -14.26 -2.66 3.54
C PHE A 430 -14.97 -2.96 4.87
N PHE A 431 -14.24 -3.23 5.96
CA PHE A 431 -14.85 -3.44 7.28
C PHE A 431 -15.58 -2.18 7.77
N VAL A 432 -14.92 -1.01 7.76
CA VAL A 432 -15.55 0.22 8.25
C VAL A 432 -16.66 0.72 7.34
N GLN A 433 -16.48 0.59 6.02
CA GLN A 433 -17.52 0.91 5.04
C GLN A 433 -18.79 0.04 5.28
N SER A 434 -18.62 -1.25 5.62
CA SER A 434 -19.74 -2.12 5.99
C SER A 434 -20.42 -1.72 7.31
N CYS A 435 -19.67 -1.14 8.26
CA CYS A 435 -20.22 -0.60 9.51
C CYS A 435 -21.06 0.66 9.22
N HIS A 436 -20.49 1.62 8.48
CA HIS A 436 -21.10 2.90 8.14
C HIS A 436 -22.39 2.74 7.30
N LEU A 437 -22.36 1.91 6.26
CA LEU A 437 -23.54 1.57 5.45
C LEU A 437 -24.55 0.66 6.20
N ASN A 438 -24.20 0.20 7.41
CA ASN A 438 -24.86 -0.86 8.16
C ASN A 438 -25.15 -2.13 7.31
N GLN A 439 -24.25 -2.46 6.39
CA GLN A 439 -24.34 -3.63 5.53
C GLN A 439 -23.52 -4.79 6.10
N THR A 440 -23.84 -6.01 5.68
CA THR A 440 -23.02 -7.20 5.93
C THR A 440 -22.48 -7.83 4.65
N TYR A 441 -23.14 -7.58 3.52
CA TYR A 441 -22.76 -8.04 2.18
C TYR A 441 -22.68 -6.82 1.26
N PHE A 442 -21.61 -6.76 0.47
CA PHE A 442 -21.62 -6.08 -0.81
C PHE A 442 -22.03 -7.12 -1.87
N TRP A 443 -22.77 -6.71 -2.90
CA TRP A 443 -23.40 -7.58 -3.90
C TRP A 443 -22.90 -7.26 -5.30
#